data_AF-A0A0K1EH15-F1
#
_entry.id   AF-A0A0K1EH15-F1
#
_cell.length_a   1.000
_cell.length_b   1.000
_cell.length_c   1.000
_cell.angle_alpha   90.00
_cell.angle_beta   90.00
_cell.angle_gamma   90.00
#
_symmetry.space_group_name_H-M   'P 1'
#
loop_
_entity.id
_entity.type
_entity.pdbx_description
1 polymer ?
#
loop_
_entity_poly.entity_id
_entity_poly.type
_entity_poly.pdbx_seq_one_letter_code
_entity_poly.pdbx_strand_id
1 'polypeptide(L)'
;MERAMRVTLLWIGMALVTAGCETAEQAVDCQKICQANRDCVDTSFDVETCRADCEEQLDTNESFRNEAKVCEACLERTECSEQADCFLECPIVR
;
A
#
# COMPACT_ATOMS: atom_id res chain seq x y z
N MET A 1 22.78 51.82 -37.27
CA MET A 1 23.51 50.61 -37.69
C MET A 1 24.75 50.53 -36.81
N GLU A 2 25.22 49.31 -36.49
CA GLU A 2 26.42 49.01 -35.68
C GLU A 2 26.24 48.92 -34.16
N ARG A 3 25.81 47.74 -33.71
CA ARG A 3 26.41 46.95 -32.63
C ARG A 3 25.78 45.56 -32.68
N ALA A 4 26.20 44.80 -33.70
CA ALA A 4 26.12 43.36 -33.65
C ALA A 4 26.96 42.87 -32.45
N MET A 5 26.52 41.75 -31.89
CA MET A 5 27.30 40.87 -31.02
C MET A 5 27.44 41.29 -29.55
N ARG A 6 26.47 40.82 -28.77
CA ARG A 6 26.70 40.03 -27.54
C ARG A 6 25.41 39.27 -27.24
N VAL A 7 25.08 38.32 -28.13
CA VAL A 7 24.16 37.22 -27.83
C VAL A 7 24.92 36.29 -26.88
N THR A 8 25.09 36.75 -25.64
CA THR A 8 25.80 36.03 -24.59
C THR A 8 24.78 35.12 -23.91
N LEU A 9 24.79 33.85 -24.36
CA LEU A 9 24.60 32.65 -23.55
C LEU A 9 23.83 32.85 -22.24
N LEU A 10 22.50 32.67 -22.30
CA LEU A 10 21.69 32.22 -21.16
C LEU A 10 20.61 31.25 -21.69
N TRP A 11 21.07 30.29 -22.50
CA TRP A 11 20.40 29.02 -22.73
C TRP A 11 21.11 27.98 -21.87
N ILE A 12 20.76 27.88 -20.60
CA ILE A 12 20.92 26.71 -19.71
C ILE A 12 20.06 27.04 -18.50
N GLY A 13 19.01 26.26 -18.28
CA GLY A 13 18.12 26.48 -17.15
C GLY A 13 17.05 25.41 -17.05
N MET A 14 17.46 24.24 -16.58
CA MET A 14 16.61 23.19 -16.02
C MET A 14 15.69 22.42 -16.98
N ALA A 15 16.32 21.53 -17.77
CA ALA A 15 15.74 20.21 -17.92
C ALA A 15 15.85 19.46 -16.57
N LEU A 16 14.87 18.59 -16.29
CA LEU A 16 14.82 17.59 -15.20
C LEU A 16 14.33 18.08 -13.83
N VAL A 17 13.01 18.21 -13.70
CA VAL A 17 12.32 17.76 -12.48
C VAL A 17 11.15 16.86 -12.90
N THR A 18 11.46 15.72 -13.50
CA THR A 18 10.64 14.52 -13.32
C THR A 18 11.20 13.81 -12.11
N ALA A 19 11.11 14.44 -10.94
CA ALA A 19 11.19 13.71 -9.69
C ALA A 19 9.99 12.77 -9.72
N GLY A 20 10.26 11.48 -9.91
CA GLY A 20 9.23 10.46 -9.96
C GLY A 20 8.31 10.64 -8.77
N CYS A 21 7.01 10.67 -9.02
CA CYS A 21 6.10 10.08 -8.07
C CYS A 21 6.56 8.62 -7.97
N GLU A 22 7.45 8.31 -7.03
CA GLU A 22 7.58 6.96 -6.51
C GLU A 22 6.15 6.51 -6.26
N THR A 23 5.75 5.44 -6.95
CA THR A 23 4.47 4.78 -6.74
C THR A 23 4.33 4.63 -5.23
N ALA A 24 3.42 5.38 -4.61
CA ALA A 24 3.16 5.24 -3.19
C ALA A 24 2.82 3.78 -2.97
N GLU A 25 3.75 3.02 -2.39
CA GLU A 25 3.52 1.61 -2.12
C GLU A 25 2.28 1.57 -1.24
N GLN A 26 1.23 0.89 -1.72
CA GLN A 26 -0.01 0.81 -0.99
C GLN A 26 0.31 0.16 0.37
N ALA A 27 0.16 0.95 1.44
CA ALA A 27 0.38 0.48 2.79
C ALA A 27 -0.77 -0.47 3.16
N VAL A 28 -0.43 -1.58 3.80
CA VAL A 28 -1.41 -2.57 4.25
C VAL A 28 -2.27 -1.96 5.36
N ASP A 29 -3.58 -1.96 5.19
CA ASP A 29 -4.52 -1.50 6.22
C ASP A 29 -4.96 -2.67 7.12
N CYS A 30 -4.20 -2.91 8.20
CA CYS A 30 -4.49 -3.96 9.18
C CYS A 30 -5.90 -3.82 9.79
N GLN A 31 -6.35 -2.59 10.05
CA GLN A 31 -7.68 -2.33 10.60
C GLN A 31 -8.75 -2.85 9.65
N LYS A 32 -8.62 -2.55 8.36
CA LYS A 32 -9.57 -3.00 7.33
C LYS A 32 -9.62 -4.51 7.22
N ILE A 33 -8.48 -5.20 7.21
CA ILE A 33 -8.40 -6.65 7.07
C ILE A 33 -9.03 -7.35 8.29
N CYS A 34 -8.63 -6.96 9.49
CA CYS A 34 -9.17 -7.54 10.73
C CYS A 34 -10.66 -7.27 10.89
N GLN A 35 -11.13 -6.08 10.50
CA GLN A 35 -12.54 -5.71 10.51
C GLN A 35 -13.35 -6.55 9.51
N ALA A 36 -12.83 -6.77 8.30
CA ALA A 36 -13.48 -7.63 7.30
C ALA A 36 -13.61 -9.07 7.80
N ASN A 37 -12.58 -9.60 8.48
CA ASN A 37 -12.65 -10.93 9.09
C ASN A 37 -13.75 -11.00 10.16
N ARG A 38 -13.86 -9.98 11.01
CA ARG A 38 -14.94 -9.93 11.99
C ARG A 38 -16.32 -9.89 11.33
N ASP A 39 -16.48 -9.03 10.34
CA ASP A 39 -17.79 -8.73 9.77
C ASP A 39 -18.29 -9.86 8.85
N CYS A 40 -17.39 -10.59 8.21
CA CYS A 40 -17.73 -11.61 7.21
C CYS A 40 -17.49 -13.06 7.67
N VAL A 41 -16.56 -13.31 8.59
CA VAL A 41 -16.15 -14.67 8.98
C VAL A 41 -16.53 -14.99 10.42
N ASP A 42 -16.08 -14.17 11.38
CA ASP A 42 -16.33 -14.40 12.81
C ASP A 42 -16.65 -13.10 13.54
N THR A 43 -17.94 -12.86 13.81
CA THR A 43 -18.40 -11.64 14.52
C THR A 43 -17.82 -11.43 15.92
N SER A 44 -17.24 -12.48 16.53
CA SER A 44 -16.58 -12.40 17.84
C SER A 44 -15.07 -12.18 17.75
N PHE A 45 -14.52 -12.06 16.54
CA PHE A 45 -13.10 -11.88 16.28
C PHE A 45 -12.57 -10.58 16.90
N ASP A 46 -11.43 -10.68 17.60
CA ASP A 46 -10.78 -9.56 18.27
C ASP A 46 -9.96 -8.74 17.28
N VAL A 47 -10.59 -7.68 16.76
CA VAL A 47 -9.99 -6.75 15.80
C VAL A 47 -8.81 -5.98 16.37
N GLU A 48 -8.84 -5.65 17.67
CA GLU A 48 -7.79 -4.83 18.28
C GLU A 48 -6.50 -5.62 18.43
N THR A 49 -6.60 -6.86 18.91
CA THR A 49 -5.46 -7.78 19.00
C THR A 49 -4.90 -8.08 17.60
N CYS A 50 -5.77 -8.45 16.66
CA CYS A 50 -5.38 -8.70 15.27
C CYS A 50 -4.65 -7.51 14.63
N ARG A 51 -5.14 -6.27 14.83
CA ARG A 51 -4.50 -5.07 14.29
C ARG A 51 -3.10 -4.90 14.88
N ALA A 52 -2.96 -5.02 16.19
CA ALA A 52 -1.67 -4.85 16.85
C ALA A 52 -0.63 -5.88 16.37
N ASP A 53 -1.01 -7.15 16.28
CA ASP A 53 -0.14 -8.22 15.76
C ASP A 53 0.23 -7.99 14.29
N CYS A 54 -0.75 -7.56 13.48
CA CYS A 54 -0.54 -7.25 12.07
C CYS A 54 0.47 -6.10 11.90
N GLU A 55 0.31 -4.99 12.64
CA GLU A 55 1.21 -3.84 12.58
C GLU A 55 2.65 -4.22 13.00
N GLU A 56 2.81 -5.01 14.07
CA GLU A 56 4.12 -5.51 14.50
C GLU A 56 4.80 -6.38 13.43
N GLN A 57 4.05 -7.28 12.81
CA GLN A 57 4.56 -8.17 11.76
C GLN A 57 4.89 -7.39 10.49
N LEU A 58 4.09 -6.39 10.12
CA LEU A 58 4.41 -5.53 8.99
C LEU A 58 5.75 -4.83 9.22
N ASP A 59 6.06 -4.34 10.42
CA ASP A 59 7.34 -3.65 10.65
C ASP A 59 8.56 -4.57 10.61
N THR A 60 8.39 -5.84 10.95
CA THR A 60 9.51 -6.77 11.18
C THR A 60 9.68 -7.84 10.09
N ASN A 61 8.68 -8.07 9.25
CA ASN A 61 8.67 -9.19 8.30
C ASN A 61 8.19 -8.77 6.90
N GLU A 62 9.14 -8.72 5.95
CA GLU A 62 8.85 -8.36 4.56
C GLU A 62 7.96 -9.37 3.83
N SER A 63 8.12 -10.68 4.10
CA SER A 63 7.26 -11.71 3.50
C SER A 63 5.82 -11.54 3.96
N PHE A 64 5.63 -11.32 5.26
CA PHE A 64 4.33 -11.03 5.84
C PHE A 64 3.69 -9.81 5.18
N ARG A 65 4.46 -8.73 4.99
CA ARG A 65 3.98 -7.52 4.30
C ARG A 65 3.50 -7.80 2.89
N ASN A 66 4.25 -8.59 2.12
CA ASN A 66 3.88 -8.92 0.74
C ASN A 66 2.64 -9.81 0.68
N GLU A 67 2.54 -10.82 1.55
CA GLU A 67 1.39 -11.70 1.67
C GLU A 67 0.14 -10.93 2.14
N ALA A 68 0.29 -10.02 3.10
CA ALA A 68 -0.77 -9.15 3.58
C ALA A 68 -1.30 -8.21 2.48
N LYS A 69 -0.43 -7.65 1.63
CA LYS A 69 -0.84 -6.86 0.45
C LYS A 69 -1.69 -7.68 -0.51
N VAL A 70 -1.31 -8.95 -0.76
CA VAL A 70 -2.09 -9.86 -1.62
C VAL A 70 -3.45 -10.15 -1.01
N CYS A 71 -3.49 -10.42 0.29
CA CYS A 71 -4.73 -10.63 1.03
C CYS A 71 -5.66 -9.42 0.94
N GLU A 72 -5.16 -8.22 1.26
CA GLU A 72 -5.95 -6.98 1.19
C GLU A 72 -6.53 -6.77 -0.21
N ALA A 73 -5.71 -6.96 -1.26
CA ALA A 73 -6.15 -6.80 -2.63
C ALA A 73 -7.21 -7.84 -3.05
N CYS A 74 -7.25 -9.01 -2.41
CA CYS A 74 -8.33 -9.99 -2.60
C CYS A 74 -9.61 -9.49 -1.93
N LEU A 75 -9.52 -9.05 -0.67
CA LEU A 75 -10.65 -8.54 0.11
C LEU A 75 -11.30 -7.30 -0.54
N GLU A 76 -10.51 -6.43 -1.17
CA GLU A 76 -11.02 -5.26 -1.88
C GLU A 76 -11.84 -5.59 -3.13
N ARG A 77 -11.63 -6.76 -3.73
CA ARG A 77 -12.30 -7.19 -4.96
C ARG A 77 -13.46 -8.13 -4.71
N THR A 78 -13.67 -8.55 -3.48
CA THR A 78 -14.61 -9.60 -3.09
C THR A 78 -15.57 -9.10 -2.03
N GLU A 79 -16.78 -9.64 -2.05
CA GLU A 79 -17.80 -9.42 -1.04
C GLU A 79 -17.77 -10.52 0.03
N CYS A 80 -18.42 -10.30 1.19
CA CYS A 80 -18.32 -11.21 2.35
C CYS A 80 -18.56 -12.69 2.02
N SER A 81 -19.42 -13.00 1.04
CA SER A 81 -19.68 -14.39 0.61
C SER A 81 -18.47 -15.09 -0.03
N GLU A 82 -17.50 -14.33 -0.52
CA GLU A 82 -16.29 -14.81 -1.21
C GLU A 82 -15.00 -14.44 -0.44
N GLN A 83 -15.07 -13.52 0.53
CA GLN A 83 -13.91 -13.11 1.32
C GLN A 83 -13.32 -14.24 2.18
N ALA A 84 -14.11 -15.25 2.56
CA ALA A 84 -13.60 -16.41 3.30
C ALA A 84 -12.45 -17.12 2.56
N ASP A 85 -12.50 -17.17 1.22
CA ASP A 85 -11.44 -17.78 0.41
C ASP A 85 -10.17 -16.91 0.41
N CYS A 86 -10.31 -15.58 0.42
CA CYS A 86 -9.18 -14.67 0.56
C CYS A 86 -8.42 -14.88 1.88
N PHE A 87 -9.13 -15.26 2.96
CA PHE A 87 -8.52 -15.47 4.28
C PHE A 87 -7.72 -16.78 4.39
N LEU A 88 -7.88 -17.74 3.48
CA LEU A 88 -7.09 -19.00 3.49
C LEU A 88 -5.58 -18.76 3.29
N GLU A 89 -5.25 -17.75 2.49
CA GLU A 89 -3.89 -17.32 2.18
C GLU A 89 -3.48 -16.05 2.93
N CYS A 90 -4.36 -15.52 3.78
CA CYS A 90 -4.08 -14.30 4.53
C CYS A 90 -3.26 -14.61 5.78
N PRO A 91 -2.08 -13.99 5.95
CA PRO A 91 -1.20 -14.29 7.08
C PRO A 91 -1.69 -13.65 8.41
N ILE A 92 -2.69 -12.75 8.35
CA ILE A 92 -3.12 -11.90 9.46
C ILE A 92 -4.13 -12.60 10.40
N VAL A 93 -4.95 -13.52 9.89
CA VAL A 93 -6.12 -14.07 10.62
C VAL A 93 -6.02 -15.57 10.89
N ARG A 94 -4.81 -16.14 10.84
CA ARG A 94 -4.55 -17.57 10.99
C ARG A 94 -4.33 -18.04 12.43
#